data_AF-A0A9E2DBC3-F1
#
_entry.id   AF-A0A9E2DBC3-F1
#
_cell.length_a   1.000
_cell.length_b   1.000
_cell.length_c   1.000
_cell.angle_alpha   90.00
_cell.angle_beta   90.00
_cell.angle_gamma   90.00
#
_symmetry.space_group_name_H-M   'P 1'
#
loop_
_entity.id
_entity.type
_entity.pdbx_description
1 polymer ?
#
loop_
_entity_poly.entity_id
_entity_poly.type
_entity_poly.pdbx_seq_one_letter_code
_entity_poly.pdbx_strand_id
1 'polypeptide(L)'
;MIISDKKRFFVYLALAITFVILVIIKMQTITTGREKEITSSFDEWERHGKPVVVEEVVRKDTNMYMKVTVTPDTEGTLVGYVPKSMQRDIVAGQDVLLEGSVKGTVSAVGDDIDMDTGMYSVTITYEGAKRLPGRRYIADITIEILEDSICIPNEVTETVDGKVLVWVVDDGIAERRAITVGGRNGYGAEILGGLDIGEFLVVEGFSKLDDGDNVNIQQQR
;
A
#
# COMPACT_ATOMS: atom_id res chain seq x y z
N MET A 1 53.45 63.15 -11.47
CA MET A 1 52.34 64.09 -11.75
C MET A 1 51.36 64.01 -10.58
N ILE A 2 51.42 64.97 -9.66
CA ILE A 2 50.73 64.94 -8.36
C ILE A 2 49.27 65.32 -8.60
N ILE A 3 48.37 64.32 -8.64
CA ILE A 3 46.93 64.53 -8.75
C ILE A 3 46.46 65.30 -7.50
N SER A 4 45.93 66.52 -7.71
CA SER A 4 45.35 67.43 -6.71
C SER A 4 44.50 66.69 -5.66
N ASP A 5 44.70 67.00 -4.38
CA ASP A 5 44.01 66.36 -3.24
C ASP A 5 42.49 66.34 -3.38
N LYS A 6 41.89 67.39 -3.98
CA LYS A 6 40.45 67.43 -4.26
C LYS A 6 40.01 66.32 -5.23
N LYS A 7 40.80 66.02 -6.26
CA LYS A 7 40.48 64.95 -7.22
C LYS A 7 40.61 63.56 -6.58
N ARG A 8 41.59 63.35 -5.69
CA ARG A 8 41.72 62.10 -4.92
C ARG A 8 40.52 61.92 -3.99
N PHE A 9 40.09 62.98 -3.31
CA PHE A 9 38.88 62.97 -2.47
C PHE A 9 37.62 62.55 -3.25
N PHE A 10 37.38 63.12 -4.44
CA PHE A 10 36.25 62.73 -5.28
C PHE A 10 36.34 61.28 -5.76
N VAL A 11 37.54 60.78 -6.08
CA VAL A 11 37.74 59.38 -6.47
C VAL A 11 37.44 58.43 -5.31
N TYR A 12 37.93 58.72 -4.09
CA TYR A 12 37.63 57.92 -2.91
C TYR A 12 36.15 57.97 -2.52
N LEU A 13 35.50 59.12 -2.67
CA LEU A 13 34.06 59.28 -2.42
C LEU A 13 33.23 58.45 -3.41
N ALA A 14 33.59 58.46 -4.70
CA ALA A 14 32.92 57.64 -5.72
C ALA A 14 33.12 56.13 -5.47
N LEU A 15 34.33 55.73 -5.04
CA LEU A 15 34.66 54.34 -4.72
C LEU A 15 33.90 53.87 -3.46
N ALA A 16 33.78 54.73 -2.45
CA ALA A 16 32.99 54.47 -1.25
C ALA A 16 31.49 54.33 -1.56
N ILE A 17 30.93 55.24 -2.38
CA ILE A 17 29.53 55.16 -2.81
C ILE A 17 29.28 53.87 -3.60
N THR A 18 30.17 53.52 -4.52
CA THR A 18 30.08 52.26 -5.30
C THR A 18 30.13 51.04 -4.40
N PHE A 19 30.99 51.04 -3.38
CA PHE A 19 31.06 49.97 -2.39
C PHE A 19 29.77 49.86 -1.56
N VAL A 20 29.20 50.99 -1.12
CA VAL A 20 27.92 51.00 -0.39
C VAL A 20 26.78 50.47 -1.27
N ILE A 21 26.73 50.86 -2.55
CA ILE A 21 25.74 50.35 -3.50
C ILE A 21 25.90 48.83 -3.70
N LEU A 22 27.13 48.33 -3.87
CA LEU A 22 27.40 46.89 -3.98
C LEU A 22 27.00 46.12 -2.73
N VAL A 23 27.20 46.69 -1.54
CA VAL A 23 26.76 46.10 -0.28
C VAL A 23 25.23 46.05 -0.21
N ILE A 24 24.54 47.12 -0.59
CA ILE A 24 23.07 47.15 -0.62
C ILE A 24 22.52 46.11 -1.59
N ILE A 25 23.06 46.04 -2.81
CA ILE A 25 22.67 45.03 -3.80
C ILE A 25 22.89 43.62 -3.24
N LYS A 26 24.07 43.34 -2.67
CA LYS A 26 24.38 42.03 -2.10
C LYS A 26 23.47 41.70 -0.91
N MET A 27 23.14 42.69 -0.10
CA MET A 27 22.24 42.54 1.05
C MET A 27 20.81 42.22 0.58
N GLN A 28 20.32 42.87 -0.48
CA GLN A 28 19.05 42.55 -1.12
C GLN A 28 19.05 41.14 -1.74
N THR A 29 20.11 40.74 -2.45
CA THR A 29 20.23 39.38 -3.00
C THR A 29 20.23 38.31 -1.90
N ILE A 30 20.84 38.58 -0.74
CA ILE A 30 20.88 37.64 0.40
C ILE A 30 19.53 37.57 1.12
N THR A 31 18.81 38.69 1.27
CA THR A 31 17.45 38.67 1.86
C THR A 31 16.48 37.89 0.98
N THR A 32 16.53 38.04 -0.35
CA THR A 32 15.71 37.25 -1.27
C THR A 32 16.07 35.75 -1.25
N GLY A 33 17.33 35.41 -0.93
CA GLY A 33 17.75 34.03 -0.74
C GLY A 33 17.27 33.40 0.57
N ARG A 34 16.99 34.22 1.60
CA ARG A 34 16.45 33.80 2.91
C ARG A 34 14.92 33.79 2.97
N GLU A 35 14.25 34.50 2.07
CA GLU A 35 12.79 34.57 1.93
C GLU A 35 12.20 33.48 1.03
N LYS A 36 13.01 32.59 0.47
CA LYS A 36 12.44 31.33 -0.04
C LYS A 36 11.90 30.59 1.16
N GLU A 37 10.58 30.67 1.37
CA GLU A 37 9.85 29.85 2.33
C GLU A 37 10.44 28.45 2.20
N ILE A 38 11.00 27.94 3.30
CA ILE A 38 11.36 26.53 3.37
C ILE A 38 10.00 25.85 3.38
N THR A 39 9.44 25.57 2.20
CA THR A 39 8.17 24.87 2.08
C THR A 39 8.42 23.48 2.64
N SER A 40 8.14 23.33 3.93
CA SER A 40 8.19 22.05 4.59
C SER A 40 7.00 21.25 4.12
N SER A 41 7.14 19.92 4.05
CA SER A 41 5.99 19.06 3.76
C SER A 41 4.83 19.31 4.73
N PHE A 42 5.11 19.74 5.97
CA PHE A 42 4.09 20.13 6.94
C PHE A 42 3.36 21.43 6.55
N ASP A 43 4.07 22.44 6.04
CA ASP A 43 3.46 23.71 5.60
C ASP A 43 2.59 23.50 4.35
N GLU A 44 2.99 22.59 3.46
CA GLU A 44 2.16 22.19 2.31
C GLU A 44 0.90 21.44 2.75
N TRP A 45 0.99 20.57 3.76
CA TRP A 45 -0.18 19.83 4.25
C TRP A 45 -1.18 20.72 5.00
N GLU A 46 -0.71 21.72 5.76
CA GLU A 46 -1.62 22.70 6.37
C GLU A 46 -2.39 23.49 5.30
N ARG A 47 -1.77 23.79 4.15
CA ARG A 47 -2.41 24.57 3.07
C ARG A 47 -3.31 23.74 2.17
N HIS A 48 -2.92 22.50 1.86
CA HIS A 48 -3.56 21.70 0.81
C HIS A 48 -4.17 20.39 1.29
N GLY A 49 -3.98 20.02 2.56
CA GLY A 49 -4.38 18.73 3.10
C GLY A 49 -3.27 17.67 2.98
N LYS A 50 -3.32 16.67 3.85
CA LYS A 50 -2.37 15.55 3.87
C LYS A 50 -2.61 14.64 2.66
N PRO A 51 -1.57 14.26 1.90
CA PRO A 51 -1.72 13.46 0.70
C PRO A 51 -2.14 12.03 1.03
N VAL A 52 -3.21 11.58 0.39
CA VAL A 52 -3.75 10.22 0.55
C VAL A 52 -4.09 9.60 -0.80
N VAL A 53 -4.03 8.28 -0.87
CA VAL A 53 -4.57 7.49 -1.99
C VAL A 53 -5.83 6.82 -1.49
N VAL A 54 -6.90 6.92 -2.26
CA VAL A 54 -8.20 6.34 -1.90
C VAL A 54 -8.66 5.32 -2.93
N GLU A 55 -9.41 4.33 -2.47
CA GLU A 55 -10.14 3.37 -3.29
C GLU A 55 -11.64 3.52 -2.99
N GLU A 56 -12.47 3.52 -4.02
CA GLU A 56 -13.93 3.57 -3.83
C GLU A 56 -14.42 2.21 -3.32
N VAL A 57 -15.22 2.24 -2.25
CA VAL A 57 -15.81 1.05 -1.66
C VAL A 57 -16.90 0.52 -2.60
N VAL A 58 -16.61 -0.61 -3.24
CA VAL A 58 -17.54 -1.31 -4.14
C VAL A 58 -17.79 -2.73 -3.65
N ARG A 59 -19.00 -3.23 -3.93
CA ARG A 59 -19.28 -4.65 -3.83
C ARG A 59 -18.81 -5.35 -5.10
N LYS A 60 -18.06 -6.44 -4.93
CA LYS A 60 -17.59 -7.27 -6.04
C LYS A 60 -17.46 -8.71 -5.60
N ASP A 61 -17.70 -9.61 -6.54
CA ASP A 61 -17.45 -11.03 -6.32
C ASP A 61 -15.95 -11.23 -6.09
N THR A 62 -15.61 -11.70 -4.90
CA THR A 62 -14.22 -11.81 -4.47
C THR A 62 -13.89 -13.26 -4.16
N ASN A 63 -12.95 -13.82 -4.93
CA ASN A 63 -12.43 -15.14 -4.67
C ASN A 63 -11.53 -15.09 -3.43
N MET A 64 -11.96 -15.75 -2.36
CA MET A 64 -11.10 -16.00 -1.22
C MET A 64 -10.16 -17.14 -1.55
N TYR A 65 -8.86 -16.89 -1.37
CA TYR A 65 -7.85 -17.89 -1.64
C TYR A 65 -6.95 -18.15 -0.42
N MET A 66 -6.47 -19.38 -0.34
CA MET A 66 -5.50 -19.85 0.64
C MET A 66 -4.16 -20.09 -0.04
N LYS A 67 -3.10 -19.47 0.48
CA LYS A 67 -1.75 -19.66 -0.05
C LYS A 67 -1.14 -20.94 0.50
N VAL A 68 -0.82 -21.89 -0.37
CA VAL A 68 -0.17 -23.15 -0.02
C VAL A 68 1.15 -23.26 -0.77
N THR A 69 2.20 -23.62 -0.03
CA THR A 69 3.49 -23.93 -0.64
C THR A 69 3.47 -25.35 -1.21
N VAL A 70 3.74 -25.50 -2.49
CA VAL A 70 3.70 -26.79 -3.20
C VAL A 70 5.03 -27.10 -3.88
N THR A 71 5.36 -28.38 -4.00
CA THR A 71 6.57 -28.89 -4.64
C THR A 71 6.20 -29.89 -5.74
N PRO A 72 6.94 -29.95 -6.86
CA PRO A 72 6.73 -30.98 -7.88
C PRO A 72 6.93 -32.38 -7.32
N ASP A 73 5.97 -33.26 -7.59
CA ASP A 73 6.07 -34.69 -7.28
C ASP A 73 6.27 -35.50 -8.57
N THR A 74 5.25 -35.52 -9.45
CA THR A 74 5.32 -36.18 -10.77
C THR A 74 5.09 -35.19 -11.92
N GLU A 75 5.17 -35.64 -13.19
CA GLU A 75 4.90 -34.76 -14.34
C GLU A 75 3.46 -34.23 -14.27
N GLY A 76 3.32 -32.90 -14.18
CA GLY A 76 2.01 -32.22 -14.15
C GLY A 76 1.30 -32.20 -12.79
N THR A 77 1.95 -32.68 -11.71
CA THR A 77 1.38 -32.62 -10.36
C THR A 77 2.31 -31.91 -9.38
N LEU A 78 1.70 -31.20 -8.43
CA LEU A 78 2.36 -30.54 -7.32
C LEU A 78 1.74 -31.05 -6.02
N VAL A 79 2.56 -31.26 -5.00
CA VAL A 79 2.11 -31.68 -3.68
C VAL A 79 2.49 -30.59 -2.67
N GLY A 80 1.50 -30.13 -1.91
CA GLY A 80 1.68 -29.28 -0.75
C GLY A 80 1.32 -30.04 0.52
N TYR A 81 1.76 -29.51 1.66
CA TYR A 81 1.40 -30.02 2.98
C TYR A 81 0.76 -28.91 3.79
N VAL A 82 -0.41 -29.18 4.35
CA VAL A 82 -1.21 -28.20 5.10
C VAL A 82 -1.65 -28.75 6.45
N PRO A 83 -1.81 -27.89 7.48
CA PRO A 83 -2.40 -28.27 8.75
C PRO A 83 -3.86 -28.73 8.62
N LYS A 84 -4.37 -29.47 9.61
CA LYS A 84 -5.76 -29.95 9.62
C LYS A 84 -6.79 -28.82 9.53
N SER A 85 -6.49 -27.64 10.07
CA SER A 85 -7.37 -26.48 9.97
C SER A 85 -7.61 -26.06 8.53
N MET A 86 -6.54 -26.02 7.72
CA MET A 86 -6.61 -25.68 6.29
C MET A 86 -7.21 -26.82 5.45
N GLN A 87 -6.88 -28.06 5.78
CA GLN A 87 -7.39 -29.24 5.06
C GLN A 87 -8.92 -29.33 5.03
N ARG A 88 -9.61 -28.79 6.06
CA ARG A 88 -11.08 -28.81 6.13
C ARG A 88 -11.75 -27.94 5.06
N ASP A 89 -11.08 -26.87 4.65
CA ASP A 89 -11.63 -25.89 3.71
C ASP A 89 -11.21 -26.19 2.26
N ILE A 90 -10.32 -27.18 2.08
CA ILE A 90 -9.79 -27.58 0.78
C ILE A 90 -10.48 -28.86 0.32
N VAL A 91 -11.08 -28.83 -0.87
CA VAL A 91 -11.79 -29.96 -1.49
C VAL A 91 -11.33 -30.15 -2.94
N ALA A 92 -11.33 -31.40 -3.40
CA ALA A 92 -11.03 -31.70 -4.79
C ALA A 92 -11.99 -30.97 -5.75
N GLY A 93 -11.44 -30.41 -6.82
CA GLY A 93 -12.17 -29.61 -7.81
C GLY A 93 -12.07 -28.09 -7.62
N GLN A 94 -11.50 -27.60 -6.51
CA GLN A 94 -11.26 -26.17 -6.33
C GLN A 94 -10.22 -25.63 -7.32
N ASP A 95 -10.47 -24.41 -7.81
CA ASP A 95 -9.57 -23.69 -8.70
C ASP A 95 -8.32 -23.20 -7.96
N VAL A 96 -7.17 -23.36 -8.60
CA VAL A 96 -5.87 -22.96 -8.09
C VAL A 96 -5.18 -22.04 -9.08
N LEU A 97 -4.56 -20.97 -8.58
CA LEU A 97 -3.67 -20.11 -9.35
C LEU A 97 -2.24 -20.22 -8.83
N LEU A 98 -1.33 -20.72 -9.66
CA LEU A 98 0.09 -20.88 -9.35
C LEU A 98 0.87 -19.66 -9.82
N GLU A 99 1.67 -19.08 -8.91
CA GLU A 99 2.51 -17.89 -9.19
C GLU A 99 1.73 -16.76 -9.91
N GLY A 100 0.45 -16.61 -9.56
CA GLY A 100 -0.44 -15.59 -10.10
C GLY A 100 -0.83 -15.73 -11.59
N SER A 101 -0.42 -16.80 -12.28
CA SER A 101 -0.60 -16.89 -13.74
C SER A 101 -0.98 -18.26 -14.29
N VAL A 102 -0.51 -19.35 -13.69
CA VAL A 102 -0.75 -20.71 -14.19
C VAL A 102 -1.99 -21.28 -13.50
N LYS A 103 -2.99 -21.67 -14.30
CA LYS A 103 -4.22 -22.27 -13.77
C LYS A 103 -4.00 -23.75 -13.41
N GLY A 104 -4.59 -24.15 -12.30
CA GLY A 104 -4.66 -25.53 -11.88
C GLY A 104 -5.90 -25.81 -11.05
N THR A 105 -5.98 -27.03 -10.55
CA THR A 105 -7.12 -27.55 -9.81
C THR A 105 -6.62 -28.48 -8.73
N VAL A 106 -7.26 -28.45 -7.57
CA VAL A 106 -7.01 -29.43 -6.50
C VAL A 106 -7.50 -30.80 -6.98
N SER A 107 -6.59 -31.75 -7.19
CA SER A 107 -6.94 -33.08 -7.69
C SER A 107 -7.30 -34.03 -6.56
N ALA A 108 -6.62 -33.93 -5.41
CA ALA A 108 -6.84 -34.77 -4.25
C ALA A 108 -6.37 -34.10 -2.97
N VAL A 109 -7.01 -34.45 -1.86
CA VAL A 109 -6.62 -34.05 -0.51
C VAL A 109 -6.49 -35.32 0.31
N GLY A 110 -5.33 -35.54 0.91
CA GLY A 110 -5.07 -36.69 1.76
C GLY A 110 -5.89 -36.62 3.05
N ASP A 111 -6.50 -37.74 3.43
CA ASP A 111 -7.22 -37.89 4.70
C ASP A 111 -6.33 -38.40 5.83
N ASP A 112 -5.17 -38.96 5.48
CA ASP A 112 -4.17 -39.44 6.42
C ASP A 112 -3.12 -38.37 6.69
N ILE A 113 -2.63 -38.36 7.93
CA ILE A 113 -1.50 -37.51 8.31
C ILE A 113 -0.21 -38.11 7.73
N ASP A 114 0.57 -37.28 7.04
CA ASP A 114 1.91 -37.65 6.62
C ASP A 114 2.82 -37.67 7.85
N MET A 115 3.45 -38.83 8.13
CA MET A 115 4.22 -39.02 9.37
C MET A 115 5.52 -38.20 9.40
N ASP A 116 6.07 -37.83 8.24
CA ASP A 116 7.33 -37.09 8.17
C ASP A 116 7.10 -35.59 8.43
N THR A 117 6.00 -35.05 7.91
CA THR A 117 5.66 -33.63 8.01
C THR A 117 4.68 -33.30 9.13
N GLY A 118 3.91 -34.28 9.62
CA GLY A 118 2.81 -34.09 10.56
C GLY A 118 1.63 -33.30 9.97
N MET A 119 1.51 -33.25 8.65
CA MET A 119 0.54 -32.45 7.91
C MET A 119 -0.24 -33.32 6.92
N TYR A 120 -1.31 -32.76 6.34
CA TYR A 120 -2.13 -33.42 5.32
C TYR A 120 -1.63 -33.02 3.94
N SER A 121 -1.53 -33.98 3.03
CA SER A 121 -1.09 -33.73 1.67
C SER A 121 -2.22 -33.14 0.82
N VAL A 122 -1.89 -32.18 -0.04
CA VAL A 122 -2.80 -31.59 -1.04
C VAL A 122 -2.13 -31.73 -2.40
N THR A 123 -2.76 -32.46 -3.31
CA THR A 123 -2.26 -32.64 -4.67
C THR A 123 -2.99 -31.70 -5.61
N ILE A 124 -2.21 -30.98 -6.43
CA ILE A 124 -2.68 -29.99 -7.40
C ILE A 124 -2.21 -30.42 -8.79
N THR A 125 -3.13 -30.47 -9.73
CA THR A 125 -2.86 -30.63 -11.16
C THR A 125 -2.94 -29.27 -11.84
N TYR A 126 -2.09 -28.98 -12.82
CA TYR A 126 -2.11 -27.69 -13.51
C TYR A 126 -2.07 -27.83 -15.03
N GLU A 127 -2.68 -26.87 -15.72
CA GLU A 127 -2.70 -26.80 -17.18
C GLU A 127 -1.51 -25.96 -17.66
N GLY A 128 -0.44 -26.61 -18.12
CA GLY A 128 0.77 -25.91 -18.55
C GLY A 128 1.88 -26.84 -19.03
N ALA A 129 3.09 -26.29 -19.22
CA ALA A 129 4.26 -27.08 -19.59
C ALA A 129 4.44 -28.24 -18.59
N LYS A 130 4.76 -29.44 -19.11
CA LYS A 130 4.96 -30.69 -18.33
C LYS A 130 5.82 -30.53 -17.07
N ARG A 131 6.68 -29.50 -17.03
CA ARG A 131 7.48 -29.13 -15.88
C ARG A 131 7.53 -27.62 -15.72
N LEU A 132 7.06 -27.13 -14.58
CA LEU A 132 7.30 -25.75 -14.17
C LEU A 132 8.78 -25.57 -13.77
N PRO A 133 9.39 -24.41 -14.04
CA PRO A 133 10.75 -24.10 -13.61
C PRO A 133 10.79 -23.71 -12.13
N GLY A 134 11.51 -24.49 -11.31
CA GLY A 134 11.60 -24.23 -9.87
C GLY A 134 11.51 -25.50 -9.03
N ARG A 135 11.84 -25.36 -7.74
CA ARG A 135 11.74 -26.44 -6.75
C ARG A 135 10.50 -26.33 -5.86
N ARG A 136 9.84 -25.16 -5.86
CA ARG A 136 8.73 -24.81 -4.98
C ARG A 136 7.93 -23.68 -5.63
N TYR A 137 6.62 -23.72 -5.45
CA TYR A 137 5.68 -22.72 -5.95
C TYR A 137 4.68 -22.33 -4.86
N ILE A 138 4.10 -21.15 -5.00
CA ILE A 138 2.95 -20.72 -4.22
C ILE A 138 1.69 -20.97 -5.05
N ALA A 139 0.79 -21.77 -4.47
CA ALA A 139 -0.51 -22.09 -4.99
C ALA A 139 -1.57 -21.30 -4.22
N ASP A 140 -2.33 -20.47 -4.93
CA ASP A 140 -3.48 -19.76 -4.39
C ASP A 140 -4.73 -20.63 -4.66
N ILE A 141 -5.17 -21.38 -3.65
CA ILE A 141 -6.32 -22.28 -3.73
C ILE A 141 -7.59 -21.50 -3.39
N THR A 142 -8.57 -21.45 -4.29
CA THR A 142 -9.85 -20.75 -4.06
C THR A 142 -10.70 -21.58 -3.08
N ILE A 143 -10.93 -21.04 -1.90
CA ILE A 143 -11.70 -21.70 -0.82
C ILE A 143 -13.18 -21.34 -0.85
N GLU A 144 -13.49 -20.08 -1.16
CA GLU A 144 -14.83 -19.52 -1.12
C GLU A 144 -14.92 -18.37 -2.13
N ILE A 145 -16.10 -18.14 -2.68
CA ILE A 145 -16.40 -16.96 -3.49
C ILE A 145 -17.40 -16.15 -2.68
N LEU A 146 -16.97 -14.97 -2.24
CA LEU A 146 -17.86 -14.03 -1.58
C LEU A 146 -18.59 -13.24 -2.67
N GLU A 147 -19.85 -13.60 -2.91
CA GLU A 147 -20.73 -12.89 -3.85
C GLU A 147 -21.19 -11.56 -3.25
N ASP A 148 -21.18 -10.49 -4.07
CA ASP A 148 -21.69 -9.16 -3.70
C ASP A 148 -21.18 -8.65 -2.32
N SER A 149 -19.90 -8.84 -2.03
CA SER A 149 -19.30 -8.48 -0.74
C SER A 149 -18.29 -7.34 -0.85
N ILE A 150 -18.12 -6.58 0.24
CA ILE A 150 -17.11 -5.52 0.35
C ILE A 150 -15.82 -6.17 0.87
N CYS A 151 -14.77 -6.15 0.06
CA CYS A 151 -13.46 -6.66 0.43
C CYS A 151 -12.41 -5.56 0.34
N ILE A 152 -11.64 -5.39 1.42
CA ILE A 152 -10.56 -4.40 1.50
C ILE A 152 -9.22 -5.08 1.78
N PRO A 153 -8.08 -4.51 1.37
CA PRO A 153 -6.77 -5.07 1.69
C PRO A 153 -6.56 -5.18 3.20
N ASN A 154 -5.90 -6.23 3.67
CA ASN A 154 -5.62 -6.34 5.12
C ASN A 154 -4.72 -5.21 5.65
N GLU A 155 -3.88 -4.65 4.77
CA GLU A 155 -2.87 -3.63 5.05
C GLU A 155 -3.47 -2.31 5.54
N VAL A 156 -4.71 -2.03 5.14
CA VAL A 156 -5.41 -0.77 5.45
C VAL A 156 -6.18 -0.84 6.76
N THR A 157 -6.20 -2.00 7.40
CA THR A 157 -6.90 -2.21 8.67
C THR A 157 -5.94 -2.07 9.85
N GLU A 158 -6.34 -1.30 10.86
CA GLU A 158 -5.62 -1.17 12.11
C GLU A 158 -6.42 -1.82 13.25
N THR A 159 -5.75 -2.51 14.18
CA THR A 159 -6.43 -3.07 15.36
C THR A 159 -6.04 -2.28 16.61
N VAL A 160 -7.01 -1.57 17.18
CA VAL A 160 -6.82 -0.76 18.40
C VAL A 160 -7.88 -1.18 19.42
N ASP A 161 -7.44 -1.51 20.64
CA ASP A 161 -8.31 -1.95 21.74
C ASP A 161 -9.30 -3.09 21.37
N GLY A 162 -8.85 -4.00 20.51
CA GLY A 162 -9.63 -5.14 20.03
C GLY A 162 -10.70 -4.80 18.98
N LYS A 163 -10.76 -3.54 18.51
CA LYS A 163 -11.60 -3.11 17.39
C LYS A 163 -10.74 -2.98 16.14
N VAL A 164 -11.33 -3.33 15.00
CA VAL A 164 -10.71 -3.09 13.70
C VAL A 164 -11.19 -1.74 13.18
N LEU A 165 -10.24 -0.89 12.81
CA LEU A 165 -10.44 0.47 12.34
C LEU A 165 -9.90 0.60 10.90
N VAL A 166 -10.53 1.49 10.15
CA VAL A 166 -10.09 1.93 8.82
C VAL A 166 -10.24 3.45 8.72
N TRP A 167 -9.61 4.01 7.69
CA TRP A 167 -9.70 5.42 7.37
C TRP A 167 -10.62 5.62 6.17
N VAL A 168 -11.63 6.46 6.34
CA VAL A 168 -12.55 6.87 5.28
C VAL A 168 -12.39 8.37 5.04
N VAL A 169 -12.58 8.80 3.79
CA VAL A 169 -12.64 10.20 3.43
C VAL A 169 -14.08 10.59 3.17
N ASP A 170 -14.57 11.57 3.93
CA ASP A 170 -15.85 12.23 3.70
C ASP A 170 -15.61 13.73 3.47
N ASP A 171 -16.09 14.25 2.34
CA ASP A 171 -15.94 15.65 1.91
C ASP A 171 -14.50 16.22 2.08
N GLY A 172 -13.47 15.41 1.80
CA GLY A 172 -12.07 15.83 1.94
C GLY A 172 -11.53 15.82 3.37
N ILE A 173 -12.25 15.23 4.31
CA ILE A 173 -11.87 15.06 5.72
C ILE A 173 -11.66 13.57 6.01
N ALA A 174 -10.56 13.23 6.70
CA ALA A 174 -10.30 11.86 7.16
C ALA A 174 -11.06 11.53 8.46
N GLU A 175 -11.80 10.43 8.46
CA GLU A 175 -12.51 9.88 9.61
C GLU A 175 -11.96 8.48 9.96
N ARG A 176 -11.70 8.22 11.25
CA ARG A 176 -11.45 6.85 11.74
C ARG A 176 -12.76 6.14 11.99
N ARG A 177 -13.00 5.05 11.26
CA ARG A 177 -14.23 4.27 11.38
C ARG A 177 -13.97 2.85 11.84
N ALA A 178 -14.77 2.39 12.80
CA ALA A 178 -14.76 1.02 13.25
C ALA A 178 -15.56 0.13 12.28
N ILE A 179 -14.95 -0.99 11.89
CA ILE A 179 -15.54 -1.95 10.95
C ILE A 179 -15.73 -3.31 11.62
N THR A 180 -16.72 -4.04 11.11
CA THR A 180 -16.95 -5.44 11.46
C THR A 180 -16.36 -6.30 10.35
N VAL A 181 -15.32 -7.06 10.69
CA VAL A 181 -14.66 -7.97 9.75
C VAL A 181 -15.29 -9.36 9.84
N GLY A 182 -15.59 -9.95 8.69
CA GLY A 182 -15.99 -11.34 8.52
C GLY A 182 -14.79 -12.23 8.28
N GLY A 183 -14.72 -12.84 7.10
CA GLY A 183 -13.56 -13.63 6.68
C GLY A 183 -12.31 -12.79 6.41
N ARG A 184 -11.13 -13.32 6.75
CA ARG A 184 -9.82 -12.77 6.33
C ARG A 184 -9.05 -13.83 5.55
N ASN A 185 -8.38 -13.42 4.49
CA ASN A 185 -7.46 -14.28 3.74
C ASN A 185 -6.10 -13.59 3.52
N GLY A 186 -5.25 -14.18 2.68
CA GLY A 186 -3.91 -13.65 2.39
C GLY A 186 -3.89 -12.31 1.63
N TYR A 187 -5.02 -11.84 1.11
CA TYR A 187 -5.15 -10.62 0.31
C TYR A 187 -5.96 -9.54 1.01
N GLY A 188 -7.14 -9.91 1.52
CA GLY A 188 -8.12 -8.97 2.01
C GLY A 188 -8.99 -9.51 3.13
N ALA A 189 -9.72 -8.57 3.73
CA ALA A 189 -10.71 -8.77 4.76
C ALA A 189 -12.09 -8.46 4.17
N GLU A 190 -13.02 -9.39 4.39
CA GLU A 190 -14.44 -9.17 4.14
C GLU A 190 -15.01 -8.23 5.21
N ILE A 191 -15.78 -7.23 4.77
CA ILE A 191 -16.43 -6.26 5.64
C ILE A 191 -17.91 -6.55 5.73
N LEU A 192 -18.35 -6.95 6.93
CA LEU A 192 -19.76 -7.23 7.25
C LEU A 192 -20.52 -5.97 7.66
N GLY A 193 -19.83 -4.90 8.02
CA GLY A 193 -20.45 -3.63 8.37
C GLY A 193 -19.45 -2.54 8.78
N GLY A 194 -19.94 -1.30 8.78
CA GLY A 194 -19.14 -0.11 9.10
C GLY A 194 -18.50 0.58 7.89
N LEU A 195 -18.75 0.09 6.67
CA LEU A 195 -18.45 0.76 5.40
C LEU A 195 -19.66 0.66 4.47
N ASP A 196 -19.94 1.75 3.78
CA ASP A 196 -21.01 1.84 2.80
C ASP A 196 -20.43 1.94 1.37
N ILE A 197 -21.25 1.58 0.38
CA ILE A 197 -20.86 1.62 -1.03
C ILE A 197 -20.73 3.08 -1.48
N GLY A 198 -19.69 3.37 -2.26
CA GLY A 198 -19.39 4.71 -2.78
C GLY A 198 -18.59 5.58 -1.82
N GLU A 199 -18.26 5.08 -0.63
CA GLU A 199 -17.33 5.75 0.28
C GLU A 199 -15.88 5.63 -0.21
N PHE A 200 -15.03 6.56 0.21
CA PHE A 200 -13.60 6.55 -0.15
C PHE A 200 -12.75 5.99 0.98
N LEU A 201 -12.26 4.78 0.81
CA LEU A 201 -11.35 4.13 1.75
C LEU A 201 -9.91 4.60 1.48
N VAL A 202 -9.19 5.04 2.51
CA VAL A 202 -7.78 5.39 2.39
C VAL A 202 -6.93 4.12 2.34
N VAL A 203 -6.22 3.92 1.23
CA VAL A 203 -5.33 2.78 1.01
C VAL A 203 -3.86 3.09 1.26
N GLU A 204 -3.44 4.35 1.09
CA GLU A 204 -2.08 4.81 1.38
C GLU A 204 -2.08 6.20 2.02
N GLY A 205 -1.04 6.52 2.79
CA GLY A 205 -0.90 7.81 3.47
C GLY A 205 -1.56 7.90 4.84
N PHE A 206 -2.29 6.85 5.25
CA PHE A 206 -3.02 6.80 6.52
C PHE A 206 -2.14 6.91 7.78
N SER A 207 -0.86 6.55 7.71
CA SER A 207 0.07 6.58 8.87
C SER A 207 0.34 7.99 9.40
N LYS A 208 -0.02 9.03 8.65
CA LYS A 208 0.16 10.43 9.02
C LYS A 208 -1.16 11.14 9.35
N LEU A 209 -2.28 10.42 9.30
CA LEU A 209 -3.60 10.97 9.53
C LEU A 209 -3.99 10.92 11.01
N ASP A 210 -4.62 11.99 11.43
CA ASP A 210 -5.40 12.14 12.64
C ASP A 210 -6.86 12.40 12.27
N ASP A 211 -7.75 12.06 13.21
CA ASP A 211 -9.18 12.19 12.98
C ASP A 211 -9.54 13.67 12.75
N GLY A 212 -10.27 13.95 11.67
CA GLY A 212 -10.63 15.32 11.27
C GLY A 212 -9.58 16.05 10.42
N ASP A 213 -8.51 15.39 10.00
CA ASP A 213 -7.53 16.00 9.10
C ASP A 213 -8.12 16.28 7.71
N ASN A 214 -7.78 17.44 7.15
CA ASN A 214 -8.00 17.70 5.72
C ASN A 214 -7.07 16.82 4.89
N VAL A 215 -7.62 16.18 3.87
CA VAL A 215 -6.88 15.31 2.96
C VAL A 215 -6.84 15.86 1.54
N ASN A 216 -5.74 15.56 0.86
CA ASN A 216 -5.54 15.82 -0.54
C ASN A 216 -5.49 14.48 -1.29
N ILE A 217 -6.54 14.16 -2.03
CA ILE A 217 -6.61 12.91 -2.80
C ILE A 217 -5.67 13.02 -4.00
N GLN A 218 -4.58 12.25 -3.97
CA GLN A 218 -3.54 12.29 -5.00
C GLN A 218 -3.85 11.34 -6.17
N GLN A 219 -4.41 10.16 -5.87
CA GLN A 219 -4.83 9.16 -6.86
C GLN A 219 -6.04 8.39 -6.35
N GLN A 220 -6.95 8.08 -7.27
CA GLN A 220 -8.08 7.18 -7.07
C GLN A 220 -7.78 5.92 -7.87
N ARG A 221 -7.76 4.75 -7.21
CA ARG A 221 -7.47 3.46 -7.84
C ARG A 221 -8.74 2.73 -8.26
#